data_AF-A0A5D4KJC7-F1
#
_entry.id   AF-A0A5D4KJC7-F1
#
_cell.length_a   1.000
_cell.length_b   1.000
_cell.length_c   1.000
_cell.angle_alpha   90.00
_cell.angle_beta   90.00
_cell.angle_gamma   90.00
#
_symmetry.space_group_name_H-M   'P 1'
#
loop_
_entity.id
_entity.type
_entity.pdbx_description
1 polymer ?
#
loop_
_entity_poly.entity_id
_entity_poly.type
_entity_poly.pdbx_seq_one_letter_code
_entity_poly.pdbx_strand_id
1 'polypeptide(L)'
;MDWYFLFSDFIPGHHGFKWSCFGIFIFQKEGYTFMRKIGIDAGGTLVKVVYQERGERHYKTFLSSETDSLSQWIRWLSPNSQFCVTGGKAARVKTQIENAVEIPEFKAVCSGAASLLYEEHKKKEPFILANIGTGTSLFFVNPIKDQQRRLAGTGMGGGTIMGLGRLLSGQYTFSDIIQSAESGDRENVDLLVKDLYENEKPPIPGHLTAANFAGNFTDELIPADALRSLINMVAENIILLSSREAEAAGTKTIVFSGGALKGNPLLVKDLGQFQDILNYDPVFLKHGAFAGAMGCLL
;
A
#
# COMPACT_ATOMS: atom_id res chain seq x y z
N MET A 1 -40.03 -7.77 5.48
CA MET A 1 -40.87 -8.75 4.76
C MET A 1 -42.26 -8.17 4.75
N ASP A 2 -42.79 -7.94 3.56
CA ASP A 2 -44.21 -8.07 3.21
C ASP A 2 -44.34 -7.67 1.74
N TRP A 3 -44.65 -8.65 0.90
CA TRP A 3 -44.89 -8.51 -0.53
C TRP A 3 -46.38 -8.72 -0.75
N TYR A 4 -47.06 -7.77 -1.38
CA TYR A 4 -48.44 -7.98 -1.84
C TYR A 4 -48.43 -8.31 -3.34
N PHE A 5 -48.83 -9.53 -3.67
CA PHE A 5 -49.27 -9.94 -5.00
C PHE A 5 -50.79 -9.84 -5.04
N LEU A 6 -51.34 -9.07 -5.99
CA LEU A 6 -52.76 -9.10 -6.33
C LEU A 6 -52.92 -9.86 -7.65
N PHE A 7 -53.46 -11.08 -7.57
CA PHE A 7 -53.96 -11.83 -8.72
C PHE A 7 -55.42 -11.44 -8.97
N SER A 8 -55.79 -11.35 -10.24
CA SER A 8 -57.11 -11.01 -10.76
C SER A 8 -58.08 -12.18 -10.73
N ASP A 9 -59.34 -11.94 -10.35
CA ASP A 9 -60.47 -12.78 -10.76
C ASP A 9 -61.20 -12.12 -11.94
N PHE A 10 -61.31 -12.87 -13.05
CA PHE A 10 -62.02 -12.51 -14.28
C PHE A 10 -63.39 -13.20 -14.29
N ILE A 11 -64.46 -12.43 -14.54
CA ILE A 11 -65.83 -12.93 -14.83
C ILE A 11 -66.16 -12.52 -16.28
N PRO A 12 -66.75 -13.39 -17.13
CA PRO A 12 -66.94 -13.09 -18.54
C PRO A 12 -68.26 -12.35 -18.81
N GLY A 13 -68.22 -11.30 -19.63
CA GLY A 13 -69.39 -10.56 -20.09
C GLY A 13 -69.10 -9.74 -21.35
N HIS A 14 -70.00 -9.85 -22.32
CA HIS A 14 -70.00 -9.35 -23.70
C HIS A 14 -69.45 -7.95 -24.03
N HIS A 15 -68.98 -7.85 -25.28
CA HIS A 15 -68.74 -6.67 -26.15
C HIS A 15 -67.39 -5.92 -26.05
N GLY A 16 -66.55 -6.16 -27.07
CA GLY A 16 -65.73 -5.17 -27.79
C GLY A 16 -64.72 -4.33 -27.01
N PHE A 17 -63.41 -4.59 -27.21
CA PHE A 17 -62.42 -3.63 -27.74
C PHE A 17 -60.97 -4.15 -27.54
N LYS A 18 -60.17 -3.95 -28.60
CA LYS A 18 -58.71 -3.79 -28.75
C LYS A 18 -57.74 -4.35 -27.70
N TRP A 19 -56.78 -5.13 -28.21
CA TRP A 19 -55.48 -5.41 -27.60
C TRP A 19 -54.69 -4.14 -27.26
N SER A 20 -54.14 -4.05 -26.05
CA SER A 20 -53.00 -3.18 -25.75
C SER A 20 -52.00 -3.93 -24.86
N CYS A 21 -50.72 -3.78 -25.19
CA CYS A 21 -49.58 -4.42 -24.55
C CYS A 21 -49.52 -4.10 -23.05
N PHE A 22 -49.34 -5.13 -22.22
CA PHE A 22 -48.98 -4.98 -20.82
C PHE A 22 -47.56 -4.42 -20.71
N GLY A 23 -47.45 -3.11 -20.45
CA GLY A 23 -46.23 -2.49 -19.95
C GLY A 23 -46.13 -2.69 -18.45
N ILE A 24 -45.18 -3.50 -18.00
CA ILE A 24 -44.78 -3.54 -16.58
C ILE A 24 -43.98 -2.27 -16.31
N PHE A 25 -44.60 -1.28 -15.69
CA PHE A 25 -43.88 -0.14 -15.14
C PHE A 25 -43.23 -0.56 -13.82
N ILE A 26 -41.94 -0.90 -13.87
CA ILE A 26 -41.09 -0.95 -12.67
C ILE A 26 -40.80 0.50 -12.29
N PHE A 27 -41.51 1.03 -11.30
CA PHE A 27 -41.10 2.26 -10.65
C PHE A 27 -39.85 1.98 -9.84
N GLN A 28 -38.69 2.34 -10.40
CA GLN A 28 -37.43 2.39 -9.68
C GLN A 28 -37.56 3.52 -8.64
N LYS A 29 -37.58 3.13 -7.36
CA LYS A 29 -37.61 4.08 -6.24
C LYS A 29 -36.35 4.95 -6.32
N GLU A 30 -36.50 6.20 -6.71
CA GLU A 30 -35.46 7.22 -6.59
C GLU A 30 -35.06 7.35 -5.12
N GLY A 31 -33.77 7.22 -4.86
CA GLY A 31 -33.19 7.39 -3.52
C GLY A 31 -32.00 6.49 -3.28
N TYR A 32 -30.90 6.73 -4.01
CA TYR A 32 -29.49 6.62 -3.58
C TYR A 32 -28.65 6.85 -4.85
N THR A 33 -28.14 8.06 -5.02
CA THR A 33 -27.12 8.38 -6.02
C THR A 33 -25.87 7.56 -5.72
N PHE A 34 -25.76 6.36 -6.30
CA PHE A 34 -24.51 5.60 -6.33
C PHE A 34 -23.54 6.28 -7.31
N MET A 35 -23.01 7.46 -6.95
CA MET A 35 -21.74 7.89 -7.53
C MET A 35 -20.65 7.03 -6.88
N ARG A 36 -20.37 5.87 -7.48
CA ARG A 36 -19.21 5.05 -7.12
C ARG A 36 -17.97 5.78 -7.64
N LYS A 37 -17.31 6.54 -6.78
CA LYS A 37 -15.91 6.94 -7.05
C LYS A 37 -15.04 5.71 -6.90
N ILE A 38 -14.14 5.50 -7.86
CA ILE A 38 -13.16 4.41 -7.84
C ILE A 38 -11.78 5.05 -7.95
N GLY A 39 -10.95 4.85 -6.93
CA GLY A 39 -9.58 5.31 -6.91
C GLY A 39 -8.63 4.21 -7.37
N ILE A 40 -7.72 4.53 -8.28
CA ILE A 40 -6.77 3.61 -8.88
C ILE A 40 -5.35 4.18 -8.75
N ASP A 41 -4.43 3.41 -8.20
CA ASP A 41 -3.00 3.71 -8.18
C ASP A 41 -2.25 2.68 -9.03
N ALA A 42 -1.85 3.12 -10.22
CA ALA A 42 -1.14 2.34 -11.21
C ALA A 42 0.38 2.49 -11.00
N GLY A 43 0.91 1.76 -10.03
CA GLY A 43 2.34 1.72 -9.73
C GLY A 43 3.17 0.86 -10.71
N GLY A 44 4.49 0.91 -10.55
CA GLY A 44 5.43 0.18 -11.41
C GLY A 44 5.24 -1.35 -11.41
N THR A 45 4.97 -1.94 -10.25
CA THR A 45 4.80 -3.40 -10.09
C THR A 45 3.34 -3.81 -9.97
N LEU A 46 2.56 -3.07 -9.17
CA LEU A 46 1.18 -3.41 -8.78
C LEU A 46 0.24 -2.25 -9.04
N VAL A 47 -0.95 -2.56 -9.54
CA VAL A 47 -2.10 -1.64 -9.59
C VAL A 47 -2.97 -1.89 -8.36
N LYS A 48 -3.32 -0.83 -7.65
CA LYS A 48 -4.20 -0.89 -6.47
C LYS A 48 -5.48 -0.15 -6.76
N VAL A 49 -6.59 -0.73 -6.33
CA VAL A 49 -7.91 -0.16 -6.52
C VAL A 49 -8.62 -0.09 -5.18
N VAL A 50 -9.26 1.05 -4.94
CA VAL A 50 -10.17 1.27 -3.82
C VAL A 50 -11.49 1.79 -4.34
N TYR A 51 -12.58 1.22 -3.86
CA TYR A 51 -13.93 1.67 -4.17
C TYR A 51 -14.85 1.49 -2.96
N GLN A 52 -15.98 2.19 -2.98
CA GLN A 52 -17.00 2.08 -1.94
C GLN A 52 -18.29 1.50 -2.52
N GLU A 53 -18.84 0.49 -1.86
CA GLU A 53 -20.11 -0.14 -2.22
C GLU A 53 -20.96 -0.33 -0.96
N ARG A 54 -22.21 0.18 -0.98
CA ARG A 54 -23.16 0.06 0.14
C ARG A 54 -22.61 0.54 1.49
N GLY A 55 -21.74 1.55 1.47
CA GLY A 55 -21.08 2.10 2.66
C GLY A 55 -19.77 1.40 3.05
N GLU A 56 -19.49 0.22 2.51
CA GLU A 56 -18.26 -0.54 2.77
C GLU A 56 -17.17 -0.19 1.77
N ARG A 57 -15.92 -0.14 2.24
CA ARG A 57 -14.75 0.11 1.41
C ARG A 57 -14.04 -1.19 1.07
N HIS A 58 -13.77 -1.38 -0.22
CA HIS A 58 -13.10 -2.56 -0.74
C HIS A 58 -11.73 -2.20 -1.32
N TYR A 59 -10.79 -3.12 -1.17
CA TYR A 59 -9.40 -2.98 -1.59
C TYR A 59 -9.03 -4.14 -2.52
N LYS A 60 -8.51 -3.84 -3.71
CA LYS A 60 -8.05 -4.86 -4.68
C LYS A 60 -6.68 -4.56 -5.25
N THR A 61 -5.90 -5.61 -5.49
CA THR A 61 -4.57 -5.51 -6.09
C THR A 61 -4.55 -6.35 -7.37
N PHE A 62 -3.94 -5.80 -8.41
CA PHE A 62 -3.68 -6.46 -9.69
C PHE A 62 -2.20 -6.32 -10.03
N LEU A 63 -1.64 -7.26 -10.81
CA LEU A 63 -0.30 -7.08 -11.37
C LEU A 63 -0.34 -6.01 -12.46
N SER A 64 0.68 -5.17 -12.52
CA SER A 64 0.76 -4.11 -13.55
C SER A 64 0.93 -4.66 -14.98
N SER A 65 1.29 -5.93 -15.13
CA SER A 65 1.31 -6.66 -16.41
C SER A 65 -0.08 -7.09 -16.87
N GLU A 66 -1.04 -7.27 -15.96
CA GLU A 66 -2.37 -7.85 -16.22
C GLU A 66 -3.43 -6.76 -16.49
N THR A 67 -3.18 -5.90 -17.47
CA THR A 67 -4.06 -4.75 -17.73
C THR A 67 -5.45 -5.13 -18.25
N ASP A 68 -5.58 -6.29 -18.91
CA ASP A 68 -6.86 -6.73 -19.47
C ASP A 68 -7.82 -7.18 -18.36
N SER A 69 -7.30 -7.85 -17.33
CA SER A 69 -8.07 -8.25 -16.15
C SER A 69 -8.62 -7.04 -15.39
N LEU A 70 -7.81 -5.98 -15.23
CA LEU A 70 -8.26 -4.72 -14.65
C LEU A 70 -9.39 -4.09 -15.49
N SER A 71 -9.19 -3.98 -16.81
CA SER A 71 -10.19 -3.43 -17.72
C SER A 71 -11.52 -4.17 -17.67
N GLN A 72 -11.50 -5.51 -17.73
CA GLN A 72 -12.71 -6.34 -17.65
C GLN A 72 -13.41 -6.17 -16.31
N TRP A 73 -12.65 -6.16 -15.21
CA TRP A 73 -13.18 -5.97 -13.87
C TRP A 73 -13.87 -4.59 -13.71
N ILE A 74 -13.27 -3.54 -14.25
CA ILE A 74 -13.84 -2.18 -14.23
C ILE A 74 -15.15 -2.11 -15.02
N ARG A 75 -15.19 -2.68 -16.24
CA ARG A 75 -16.41 -2.73 -17.06
C ARG A 75 -17.55 -3.47 -16.36
N TRP A 76 -17.23 -4.53 -15.61
CA TRP A 76 -18.22 -5.30 -14.87
C TRP A 76 -18.79 -4.54 -13.66
N LEU A 77 -17.97 -3.78 -12.93
CA LEU A 77 -18.39 -3.21 -11.64
C LEU A 77 -19.38 -2.06 -11.75
N SER A 78 -19.20 -1.17 -12.73
CA SER A 78 -20.18 -0.12 -13.06
C SER A 78 -19.64 0.75 -14.20
N PRO A 79 -20.28 0.75 -15.39
CA PRO A 79 -19.88 1.61 -16.50
C PRO A 79 -20.07 3.11 -16.23
N ASN A 80 -20.84 3.50 -15.19
CA ASN A 80 -21.17 4.89 -14.88
C ASN A 80 -20.37 5.47 -13.69
N SER A 81 -19.32 4.77 -13.23
CA SER A 81 -18.50 5.23 -12.11
C SER A 81 -17.57 6.39 -12.51
N GLN A 82 -17.25 7.26 -11.54
CA GLN A 82 -16.17 8.24 -11.70
C GLN A 82 -14.85 7.58 -11.32
N PHE A 83 -13.89 7.60 -12.24
CA PHE A 83 -12.58 7.02 -12.01
C PHE A 83 -11.58 8.12 -11.71
N CYS A 84 -10.82 7.95 -10.63
CA CYS A 84 -9.60 8.70 -10.39
C CYS A 84 -8.42 7.77 -10.53
N VAL A 85 -7.38 8.20 -11.23
CA VAL A 85 -6.16 7.44 -11.42
C VAL A 85 -4.92 8.23 -11.03
N THR A 86 -3.94 7.53 -10.50
CA THR A 86 -2.63 8.07 -10.15
C THR A 86 -1.53 7.02 -10.37
N GLY A 87 -0.29 7.37 -10.08
CA GLY A 87 0.88 6.49 -10.20
C GLY A 87 1.60 6.59 -11.56
N GLY A 88 2.86 6.17 -11.61
CA GLY A 88 3.70 6.26 -12.80
C GLY A 88 3.19 5.56 -14.07
N LYS A 89 2.21 4.65 -13.96
CA LYS A 89 1.54 3.99 -15.11
C LYS A 89 0.09 4.48 -15.33
N ALA A 90 -0.32 5.61 -14.72
CA ALA A 90 -1.67 6.16 -14.86
C ALA A 90 -2.08 6.37 -16.32
N ALA A 91 -1.19 6.90 -17.15
CA ALA A 91 -1.45 7.13 -18.57
C ALA A 91 -1.90 5.86 -19.32
N ARG A 92 -1.32 4.69 -18.99
CA ARG A 92 -1.70 3.40 -19.59
C ARG A 92 -3.08 2.93 -19.15
N VAL A 93 -3.52 3.29 -17.95
CA VAL A 93 -4.87 2.97 -17.47
C VAL A 93 -5.91 3.91 -18.08
N LYS A 94 -5.57 5.18 -18.31
CA LYS A 94 -6.48 6.15 -18.97
C LYS A 94 -6.84 5.77 -20.40
N THR A 95 -5.95 5.14 -21.15
CA THR A 95 -6.29 4.64 -22.50
C THR A 95 -7.37 3.56 -22.48
N GLN A 96 -7.63 2.95 -21.31
CA GLN A 96 -8.65 1.93 -21.13
C GLN A 96 -9.93 2.47 -20.45
N ILE A 97 -9.85 3.66 -19.86
CA ILE A 97 -10.91 4.31 -19.08
C ILE A 97 -10.96 5.79 -19.47
N GLU A 98 -11.73 6.10 -20.50
CA GLU A 98 -11.75 7.45 -21.12
C GLU A 98 -12.19 8.55 -20.14
N ASN A 99 -13.02 8.24 -19.14
CA ASN A 99 -13.55 9.20 -18.16
C ASN A 99 -12.71 9.30 -16.87
N ALA A 100 -11.48 8.77 -16.84
CA ALA A 100 -10.62 8.82 -15.66
C ALA A 100 -9.93 10.19 -15.47
N VAL A 101 -10.13 10.79 -14.29
CA VAL A 101 -9.41 11.99 -13.86
C VAL A 101 -8.08 11.58 -13.26
N GLU A 102 -7.00 12.24 -13.68
CA GLU A 102 -5.66 11.94 -13.17
C GLU A 102 -5.24 12.94 -12.12
N ILE A 103 -4.66 12.44 -11.02
CA ILE A 103 -4.06 13.28 -9.98
C ILE A 103 -2.59 12.91 -9.77
N PRO A 104 -1.73 13.87 -9.39
CA PRO A 104 -0.32 13.59 -9.11
C PRO A 104 -0.14 12.56 -7.99
N GLU A 105 0.75 11.57 -8.22
CA GLU A 105 1.03 10.45 -7.31
C GLU A 105 1.32 10.90 -5.88
N PHE A 106 2.22 11.87 -5.72
CA PHE A 106 2.60 12.34 -4.38
C PHE A 106 1.45 12.99 -3.63
N LYS A 107 0.58 13.74 -4.34
CA LYS A 107 -0.61 14.32 -3.73
C LYS A 107 -1.57 13.24 -3.27
N ALA A 108 -1.84 12.25 -4.12
CA ALA A 108 -2.72 11.12 -3.82
C ALA A 108 -2.21 10.29 -2.63
N VAL A 109 -0.93 9.92 -2.66
CA VAL A 109 -0.30 9.12 -1.61
C VAL A 109 -0.34 9.85 -0.27
N CYS A 110 -0.01 11.14 -0.23
CA CYS A 110 -0.02 11.91 1.02
C CYS A 110 -1.43 12.11 1.57
N SER A 111 -2.41 12.48 0.74
CA SER A 111 -3.80 12.67 1.18
C SER A 111 -4.43 11.36 1.65
N GLY A 112 -4.21 10.27 0.91
CA GLY A 112 -4.70 8.95 1.29
C GLY A 112 -4.03 8.41 2.55
N ALA A 113 -2.72 8.59 2.72
CA ALA A 113 -2.03 8.20 3.94
C ALA A 113 -2.52 9.00 5.16
N ALA A 114 -2.73 10.31 5.03
CA ALA A 114 -3.31 11.13 6.09
C ALA A 114 -4.73 10.69 6.47
N SER A 115 -5.56 10.35 5.48
CA SER A 115 -6.90 9.81 5.72
C SER A 115 -6.86 8.48 6.46
N LEU A 116 -6.03 7.53 5.99
CA LEU A 116 -5.84 6.22 6.65
C LEU A 116 -5.28 6.38 8.07
N LEU A 117 -4.32 7.28 8.28
CA LEU A 117 -3.76 7.56 9.61
C LEU A 117 -4.85 7.99 10.59
N TYR A 118 -5.75 8.89 10.16
CA TYR A 118 -6.85 9.32 11.01
C TYR A 118 -7.88 8.20 11.23
N GLU A 119 -8.22 7.45 10.19
CA GLU A 119 -9.20 6.36 10.29
C GLU A 119 -8.71 5.24 11.23
N GLU A 120 -7.47 4.80 11.06
CA GLU A 120 -6.88 3.66 11.76
C GLU A 120 -6.33 4.02 13.14
N HIS A 121 -5.75 5.23 13.31
CA HIS A 121 -5.02 5.62 14.53
C HIS A 121 -5.55 6.89 15.21
N LYS A 122 -6.54 7.58 14.63
CA LYS A 122 -7.11 8.85 15.14
C LYS A 122 -6.08 9.98 15.31
N LYS A 123 -4.99 9.92 14.54
CA LYS A 123 -3.90 10.90 14.52
C LYS A 123 -4.09 11.94 13.40
N LYS A 124 -3.70 13.19 13.66
CA LYS A 124 -3.80 14.33 12.72
C LYS A 124 -2.58 15.26 12.78
N GLU A 125 -1.66 15.01 13.69
CA GLU A 125 -0.41 15.74 13.83
C GLU A 125 0.46 15.63 12.57
N PRO A 126 1.38 16.59 12.33
CA PRO A 126 2.34 16.48 11.24
C PRO A 126 3.26 15.27 11.40
N PHE A 127 3.53 14.58 10.31
CA PHE A 127 4.32 13.35 10.30
C PHE A 127 5.24 13.25 9.07
N ILE A 128 6.24 12.39 9.17
CA ILE A 128 7.00 11.92 8.02
C ILE A 128 6.31 10.68 7.45
N LEU A 129 5.92 10.73 6.19
CA LEU A 129 5.45 9.56 5.46
C LEU A 129 6.63 8.88 4.77
N ALA A 130 6.94 7.65 5.17
CA ALA A 130 7.83 6.76 4.46
C ALA A 130 7.00 5.80 3.58
N ASN A 131 6.85 6.13 2.30
CA ASN A 131 6.13 5.29 1.34
C ASN A 131 7.09 4.29 0.67
N ILE A 132 7.06 3.04 1.12
CA ILE A 132 7.97 1.95 0.73
C ILE A 132 7.31 1.09 -0.36
N GLY A 133 7.52 1.51 -1.61
CA GLY A 133 7.08 0.82 -2.82
C GLY A 133 8.22 0.02 -3.44
N THR A 134 8.41 0.17 -4.76
CA THR A 134 9.58 -0.37 -5.47
C THR A 134 10.88 0.24 -4.93
N GLY A 135 10.91 1.57 -4.79
CA GLY A 135 11.85 2.29 -3.92
C GLY A 135 11.09 2.99 -2.79
N THR A 136 11.76 3.87 -2.05
CA THR A 136 11.16 4.60 -0.92
C THR A 136 11.18 6.10 -1.18
N SER A 137 10.03 6.76 -0.99
CA SER A 137 9.94 8.23 -0.98
C SER A 137 9.48 8.72 0.38
N LEU A 138 10.12 9.80 0.84
CA LEU A 138 9.84 10.46 2.11
C LEU A 138 9.14 11.79 1.89
N PHE A 139 8.07 12.02 2.66
CA PHE A 139 7.30 13.26 2.59
C PHE A 139 7.06 13.80 3.99
N PHE A 140 7.12 15.12 4.13
CA PHE A 140 6.46 15.79 5.24
C PHE A 140 4.99 15.96 4.90
N VAL A 141 4.10 15.58 5.82
CA VAL A 141 2.66 15.73 5.67
C VAL A 141 2.09 16.41 6.90
N ASN A 142 1.36 17.50 6.69
CA ASN A 142 0.60 18.21 7.71
C ASN A 142 -0.88 18.24 7.32
N PRO A 143 -1.70 17.30 7.83
CA PRO A 143 -3.10 17.20 7.49
C PRO A 143 -3.92 18.45 7.89
N ILE A 144 -3.55 19.11 8.98
CA ILE A 144 -4.28 20.28 9.51
C ILE A 144 -4.13 21.49 8.60
N LYS A 145 -2.94 21.67 8.01
CA LYS A 145 -2.63 22.78 7.09
C LYS A 145 -2.80 22.42 5.61
N ASP A 146 -3.29 21.22 5.31
CA ASP A 146 -3.34 20.65 3.95
C ASP A 146 -2.01 20.82 3.19
N GLN A 147 -0.90 20.57 3.88
CA GLN A 147 0.45 20.78 3.35
C GLN A 147 1.17 19.45 3.20
N GLN A 148 1.80 19.24 2.04
CA GLN A 148 2.72 18.14 1.82
C GLN A 148 3.94 18.61 1.03
N ARG A 149 5.10 18.00 1.32
CA ARG A 149 6.35 18.26 0.61
C ARG A 149 7.18 16.99 0.55
N ARG A 150 7.66 16.64 -0.64
CA ARG A 150 8.68 15.58 -0.77
C ARG A 150 9.99 16.07 -0.18
N LEU A 151 10.56 15.28 0.70
CA LEU A 151 11.81 15.61 1.41
C LEU A 151 13.00 14.95 0.73
N ALA A 152 12.93 13.61 0.64
CA ALA A 152 14.01 12.77 0.18
C ALA A 152 13.46 11.48 -0.45
N GLY A 153 14.36 10.60 -0.87
CA GLY A 153 14.02 9.24 -1.26
C GLY A 153 15.27 8.40 -1.43
N THR A 154 15.07 7.08 -1.45
CA THR A 154 16.13 6.10 -1.67
C THR A 154 15.64 5.03 -2.65
N GLY A 155 16.57 4.47 -3.41
CA GLY A 155 16.30 3.30 -4.25
C GLY A 155 16.02 2.03 -3.43
N MET A 156 16.30 2.04 -2.12
CA MET A 156 16.02 0.94 -1.21
C MET A 156 14.53 0.81 -0.93
N GLY A 157 13.96 -0.36 -1.23
CA GLY A 157 12.55 -0.68 -1.00
C GLY A 157 12.25 -2.11 -1.41
N GLY A 158 10.98 -2.40 -1.74
CA GLY A 158 10.55 -3.74 -2.14
C GLY A 158 11.22 -4.23 -3.43
N GLY A 159 11.58 -3.32 -4.34
CA GLY A 159 12.32 -3.65 -5.56
C GLY A 159 13.74 -4.13 -5.28
N THR A 160 14.40 -3.55 -4.27
CA THR A 160 15.72 -4.00 -3.79
C THR A 160 15.62 -5.38 -3.14
N ILE A 161 14.65 -5.58 -2.24
CA ILE A 161 14.41 -6.88 -1.60
C ILE A 161 14.18 -7.96 -2.67
N MET A 162 13.31 -7.67 -3.63
CA MET A 162 13.00 -8.60 -4.71
C MET A 162 14.20 -8.87 -5.63
N GLY A 163 14.85 -7.81 -6.10
CA GLY A 163 15.93 -7.90 -7.09
C GLY A 163 17.18 -8.56 -6.53
N LEU A 164 17.68 -8.07 -5.40
CA LEU A 164 18.84 -8.67 -4.74
C LEU A 164 18.49 -10.01 -4.11
N GLY A 165 17.30 -10.17 -3.56
CA GLY A 165 16.88 -11.45 -3.00
C GLY A 165 16.87 -12.57 -4.03
N ARG A 166 16.44 -12.28 -5.26
CA ARG A 166 16.56 -13.22 -6.38
C ARG A 166 18.01 -13.56 -6.71
N LEU A 167 18.92 -12.59 -6.71
CA LEU A 167 20.34 -12.83 -6.99
C LEU A 167 21.01 -13.67 -5.89
N LEU A 168 20.61 -13.47 -4.63
CA LEU A 168 21.19 -14.16 -3.47
C LEU A 168 20.65 -15.57 -3.27
N SER A 169 19.40 -15.84 -3.66
CA SER A 169 18.72 -17.11 -3.34
C SER A 169 18.20 -17.89 -4.54
N GLY A 170 18.17 -17.29 -5.73
CA GLY A 170 17.53 -17.87 -6.91
C GLY A 170 16.00 -17.86 -6.85
N GLN A 171 15.36 -17.27 -5.84
CA GLN A 171 13.91 -17.22 -5.71
C GLN A 171 13.28 -16.10 -6.56
N TYR A 172 12.06 -16.35 -7.06
CA TYR A 172 11.42 -15.51 -8.08
C TYR A 172 10.16 -14.80 -7.60
N THR A 173 9.61 -15.15 -6.44
CA THR A 173 8.42 -14.52 -5.89
C THR A 173 8.77 -13.78 -4.59
N PHE A 174 8.06 -12.69 -4.34
CA PHE A 174 8.29 -11.90 -3.13
C PHE A 174 8.00 -12.74 -1.87
N SER A 175 6.94 -13.55 -1.89
CA SER A 175 6.58 -14.42 -0.76
C SER A 175 7.66 -15.46 -0.45
N ASP A 176 8.24 -16.10 -1.46
CA ASP A 176 9.28 -17.11 -1.23
C ASP A 176 10.51 -16.46 -0.58
N ILE A 177 10.90 -15.26 -1.05
CA ILE A 177 12.01 -14.48 -0.49
C ILE A 177 11.78 -14.17 0.98
N ILE A 178 10.58 -13.68 1.33
CA ILE A 178 10.27 -13.37 2.73
C ILE A 178 10.25 -14.66 3.58
N GLN A 179 9.61 -15.73 3.10
CA GLN A 179 9.52 -16.99 3.84
C GLN A 179 10.90 -17.61 4.10
N SER A 180 11.80 -17.55 3.11
CA SER A 180 13.18 -18.02 3.25
C SER A 180 13.94 -17.18 4.29
N ALA A 181 13.79 -15.85 4.23
CA ALA A 181 14.42 -14.93 5.18
C ALA A 181 13.94 -15.12 6.64
N GLU A 182 12.74 -15.67 6.87
CA GLU A 182 12.23 -15.93 8.23
C GLU A 182 13.04 -16.99 8.97
N SER A 183 13.65 -17.93 8.25
CA SER A 183 14.54 -18.95 8.82
C SER A 183 16.01 -18.51 8.93
N GLY A 184 16.34 -17.32 8.42
CA GLY A 184 17.71 -16.83 8.39
C GLY A 184 18.13 -16.10 9.65
N ASP A 185 19.42 -16.12 9.92
CA ASP A 185 20.08 -15.31 10.94
C ASP A 185 21.03 -14.30 10.29
N ARG A 186 20.77 -13.00 10.52
CA ARG A 186 21.63 -11.95 9.98
C ARG A 186 23.00 -11.89 10.65
N GLU A 187 23.16 -12.40 11.87
CA GLU A 187 24.46 -12.36 12.57
C GLU A 187 25.53 -13.21 11.87
N ASN A 188 25.12 -14.16 11.01
CA ASN A 188 26.02 -14.94 10.17
C ASN A 188 26.54 -14.18 8.93
N VAL A 189 26.01 -12.97 8.66
CA VAL A 189 26.26 -12.21 7.43
C VAL A 189 26.66 -10.76 7.71
N ASP A 190 26.03 -10.12 8.69
CA ASP A 190 26.33 -8.76 9.10
C ASP A 190 27.52 -8.74 10.07
N LEU A 191 28.33 -7.69 9.98
CA LEU A 191 29.30 -7.34 11.02
C LEU A 191 28.61 -6.44 12.04
N LEU A 192 28.50 -6.89 13.29
CA LEU A 192 27.90 -6.14 14.37
C LEU A 192 28.95 -5.34 15.15
N VAL A 193 28.51 -4.31 15.87
CA VAL A 193 29.40 -3.50 16.70
C VAL A 193 30.10 -4.36 17.75
N LYS A 194 29.41 -5.33 18.35
CA LYS A 194 30.03 -6.25 19.34
C LYS A 194 31.22 -7.03 18.75
N ASP A 195 31.22 -7.29 17.44
CA ASP A 195 32.27 -8.08 16.78
C ASP A 195 33.55 -7.26 16.55
N LEU A 196 33.45 -5.92 16.57
CA LEU A 196 34.60 -5.02 16.49
C LEU A 196 35.28 -4.81 17.85
N TYR A 197 34.57 -5.07 18.95
CA TYR A 197 35.02 -4.78 20.30
C TYR A 197 35.06 -6.09 21.11
N GLU A 198 36.07 -6.92 20.86
CA GLU A 198 36.26 -8.27 21.42
C GLU A 198 35.88 -8.37 22.92
N ASN A 199 36.75 -7.89 23.80
CA ASN A 199 36.58 -7.95 25.27
C ASN A 199 36.24 -6.58 25.88
N GLU A 200 36.11 -5.55 25.04
CA GLU A 200 35.84 -4.18 25.48
C GLU A 200 34.36 -3.84 25.34
N LYS A 201 33.84 -3.02 26.25
CA LYS A 201 32.46 -2.55 26.15
C LYS A 201 32.36 -1.54 25.01
N PRO A 202 31.53 -1.77 23.98
CA PRO A 202 31.43 -0.85 22.86
C PRO A 202 30.81 0.49 23.27
N PRO A 203 31.14 1.59 22.57
CA PRO A 203 30.63 2.93 22.87
C PRO A 203 29.15 3.13 22.50
N ILE A 204 28.60 2.22 21.69
CA ILE A 204 27.19 2.14 21.28
C ILE A 204 26.69 0.69 21.45
N PRO A 205 25.38 0.43 21.47
CA PRO A 205 24.87 -0.93 21.69
C PRO A 205 25.45 -1.96 20.71
N GLY A 206 25.97 -3.07 21.25
CA GLY A 206 26.73 -4.06 20.47
C GLY A 206 25.92 -4.83 19.42
N HIS A 207 24.59 -4.88 19.55
CA HIS A 207 23.71 -5.54 18.57
C HIS A 207 23.47 -4.71 17.29
N LEU A 208 23.91 -3.45 17.30
CA LEU A 208 23.81 -2.59 16.12
C LEU A 208 24.71 -3.12 15.01
N THR A 209 24.27 -2.92 13.78
CA THR A 209 25.07 -3.24 12.61
C THR A 209 26.19 -2.21 12.46
N ALA A 210 27.43 -2.70 12.39
CA ALA A 210 28.58 -1.89 12.01
C ALA A 210 28.70 -1.82 10.48
N ALA A 211 28.51 -2.97 9.80
CA ALA A 211 28.46 -3.06 8.34
C ALA A 211 27.62 -4.27 7.90
N ASN A 212 26.56 -4.02 7.12
CA ASN A 212 25.76 -5.09 6.53
C ASN A 212 26.61 -5.90 5.53
N PHE A 213 26.44 -7.22 5.48
CA PHE A 213 27.18 -8.13 4.57
C PHE A 213 28.72 -8.13 4.72
N ALA A 214 29.25 -7.67 5.86
CA ALA A 214 30.68 -7.63 6.13
C ALA A 214 31.12 -8.61 7.24
N GLY A 215 30.23 -9.48 7.70
CA GLY A 215 30.52 -10.50 8.69
C GLY A 215 31.43 -11.60 8.14
N ASN A 216 31.81 -12.54 9.01
CA ASN A 216 32.60 -13.69 8.60
C ASN A 216 31.72 -14.70 7.87
N PHE A 217 31.79 -14.69 6.54
CA PHE A 217 31.19 -15.72 5.71
C PHE A 217 31.80 -17.09 6.06
N THR A 218 30.97 -18.03 6.50
CA THR A 218 31.33 -19.45 6.48
C THR A 218 31.44 -19.92 5.03
N ASP A 219 32.25 -20.94 4.76
CA ASP A 219 32.44 -21.47 3.39
C ASP A 219 31.12 -21.93 2.72
N GLU A 220 30.10 -22.23 3.53
CA GLU A 220 28.72 -22.43 3.10
C GLU A 220 27.87 -21.21 3.47
N LEU A 221 27.63 -20.29 2.52
CA LEU A 221 26.66 -19.22 2.71
C LEU A 221 25.24 -19.80 2.63
N ILE A 222 24.47 -19.65 3.71
CA ILE A 222 23.05 -20.03 3.72
C ILE A 222 22.24 -18.89 3.07
N PRO A 223 21.53 -19.12 1.95
CA PRO A 223 20.76 -18.06 1.30
C PRO A 223 19.73 -17.39 2.20
N ALA A 224 19.15 -18.12 3.16
CA ALA A 224 18.22 -17.58 4.15
C ALA A 224 18.83 -16.46 4.99
N ASP A 225 20.08 -16.62 5.45
CA ASP A 225 20.81 -15.63 6.25
C ASP A 225 21.08 -14.36 5.45
N ALA A 226 21.49 -14.51 4.19
CA ALA A 226 21.73 -13.40 3.28
C ALA A 226 20.43 -12.62 2.97
N LEU A 227 19.31 -13.32 2.80
CA LEU A 227 18.00 -12.69 2.63
C LEU A 227 17.53 -11.98 3.90
N ARG A 228 17.79 -12.54 5.08
CA ARG A 228 17.49 -11.92 6.36
C ARG A 228 18.28 -10.62 6.55
N SER A 229 19.59 -10.64 6.27
CA SER A 229 20.46 -9.45 6.28
C SER A 229 20.00 -8.41 5.25
N LEU A 230 19.59 -8.82 4.03
CA LEU A 230 19.06 -7.91 3.00
C LEU A 230 17.85 -7.11 3.50
N ILE A 231 16.88 -7.77 4.13
CA ILE A 231 15.67 -7.09 4.65
C ILE A 231 16.07 -6.11 5.76
N ASN A 232 16.98 -6.52 6.65
CA ASN A 232 17.47 -5.67 7.73
C ASN A 232 18.16 -4.42 7.19
N MET A 233 19.10 -4.58 6.24
CA MET A 233 19.81 -3.46 5.61
C MET A 233 18.85 -2.45 4.97
N VAL A 234 17.82 -2.93 4.28
CA VAL A 234 16.80 -2.05 3.68
C VAL A 234 16.04 -1.28 4.76
N ALA A 235 15.65 -1.94 5.85
CA ALA A 235 14.95 -1.31 6.96
C ALA A 235 15.81 -0.26 7.66
N GLU A 236 17.05 -0.61 8.05
CA GLU A 236 17.99 0.27 8.76
C GLU A 236 18.21 1.57 7.99
N ASN A 237 18.47 1.48 6.70
CA ASN A 237 18.70 2.66 5.85
C ASN A 237 17.44 3.54 5.73
N ILE A 238 16.25 2.94 5.66
CA ILE A 238 14.99 3.69 5.63
C ILE A 238 14.74 4.38 6.98
N ILE A 239 14.96 3.70 8.11
CA ILE A 239 14.79 4.27 9.45
C ILE A 239 15.76 5.43 9.66
N LEU A 240 17.04 5.25 9.35
CA LEU A 240 18.05 6.29 9.54
C LEU A 240 17.72 7.54 8.72
N LEU A 241 17.34 7.36 7.45
CA LEU A 241 16.95 8.48 6.59
C LEU A 241 15.66 9.15 7.10
N SER A 242 14.62 8.39 7.39
CA SER A 242 13.33 8.93 7.84
C SER A 242 13.40 9.60 9.21
N SER A 243 14.22 9.08 10.13
CA SER A 243 14.46 9.68 11.45
C SER A 243 15.16 11.03 11.34
N ARG A 244 16.13 11.18 10.42
CA ARG A 244 16.79 12.46 10.17
C ARG A 244 15.85 13.50 9.58
N GLU A 245 15.00 13.09 8.65
CA GLU A 245 13.96 13.97 8.10
C GLU A 245 12.91 14.34 9.15
N ALA A 246 12.57 13.43 10.07
CA ALA A 246 11.64 13.69 11.16
C ALA A 246 12.20 14.73 12.14
N GLU A 247 13.46 14.55 12.55
CA GLU A 247 14.19 15.49 13.39
C GLU A 247 14.26 16.89 12.74
N ALA A 248 14.66 16.97 11.47
CA ALA A 248 14.72 18.23 10.72
C ALA A 248 13.35 18.92 10.58
N ALA A 249 12.27 18.14 10.51
CA ALA A 249 10.90 18.65 10.45
C ALA A 249 10.28 18.95 11.83
N GLY A 250 10.99 18.65 12.93
CA GLY A 250 10.49 18.84 14.29
C GLY A 250 9.31 17.93 14.66
N THR A 251 9.23 16.74 14.05
CA THR A 251 8.23 15.71 14.38
C THR A 251 8.92 14.42 14.78
N LYS A 252 8.24 13.60 15.59
CA LYS A 252 8.70 12.24 15.92
C LYS A 252 7.95 11.19 15.13
N THR A 253 6.74 11.50 14.67
CA THR A 253 5.85 10.53 14.04
C THR A 253 6.34 10.18 12.64
N ILE A 254 6.69 8.91 12.44
CA ILE A 254 7.02 8.35 11.13
C ILE A 254 5.95 7.33 10.77
N VAL A 255 5.20 7.62 9.70
CA VAL A 255 4.17 6.74 9.17
C VAL A 255 4.77 5.91 8.05
N PHE A 256 4.84 4.60 8.25
CA PHE A 256 5.28 3.64 7.25
C PHE A 256 4.09 3.12 6.44
N SER A 257 4.24 3.21 5.13
CA SER A 257 3.23 2.86 4.15
C SER A 257 3.87 2.17 2.94
N GLY A 258 3.05 1.76 1.96
CA GLY A 258 3.52 1.17 0.71
C GLY A 258 3.43 -0.36 0.64
N GLY A 259 3.65 -0.88 -0.57
CA GLY A 259 3.40 -2.28 -0.90
C GLY A 259 4.42 -3.26 -0.32
N ALA A 260 5.66 -2.80 -0.03
CA ALA A 260 6.73 -3.69 0.45
C ALA A 260 6.48 -4.23 1.87
N LEU A 261 5.62 -3.56 2.64
CA LEU A 261 5.22 -3.97 4.00
C LEU A 261 4.20 -5.12 3.98
N LYS A 262 3.45 -5.28 2.89
CA LYS A 262 2.36 -6.26 2.81
C LYS A 262 2.94 -7.67 2.76
N GLY A 263 2.63 -8.47 3.77
CA GLY A 263 3.13 -9.84 3.89
C GLY A 263 4.62 -9.92 4.22
N ASN A 264 5.20 -8.84 4.76
CA ASN A 264 6.61 -8.79 5.16
C ASN A 264 6.74 -8.43 6.65
N PRO A 265 6.46 -9.39 7.56
CA PRO A 265 6.56 -9.14 9.00
C PRO A 265 7.99 -8.79 9.44
N LEU A 266 9.01 -9.29 8.75
CA LEU A 266 10.41 -8.98 9.02
C LEU A 266 10.70 -7.49 8.80
N LEU A 267 10.30 -6.93 7.65
CA LEU A 267 10.49 -5.50 7.38
C LEU A 267 9.73 -4.62 8.36
N VAL A 268 8.49 -5.00 8.73
CA VAL A 268 7.72 -4.25 9.75
C VAL A 268 8.42 -4.28 11.11
N LYS A 269 8.92 -5.44 11.53
CA LYS A 269 9.70 -5.60 12.77
C LYS A 269 10.97 -4.75 12.73
N ASP A 270 11.70 -4.81 11.62
CA ASP A 270 12.98 -4.13 11.48
C ASP A 270 12.82 -2.62 11.40
N LEU A 271 11.76 -2.11 10.75
CA LEU A 271 11.42 -0.68 10.73
C LEU A 271 11.03 -0.11 12.11
N GLY A 272 10.78 -0.96 13.10
CA GLY A 272 10.54 -0.56 14.49
C GLY A 272 11.78 -0.65 15.39
N GLN A 273 12.95 -0.98 14.85
CA GLN A 273 14.20 -1.06 15.61
C GLN A 273 14.75 0.33 15.98
N PHE A 274 15.81 0.36 16.79
CA PHE A 274 16.54 1.57 17.18
C PHE A 274 15.74 2.63 17.95
N GLN A 275 14.53 2.33 18.45
CA GLN A 275 13.76 3.26 19.27
C GLN A 275 14.47 3.64 20.59
N ASP A 276 15.43 2.82 21.06
CA ASP A 276 16.25 3.12 22.24
C ASP A 276 17.32 4.20 21.98
N ILE A 277 17.58 4.53 20.71
CA ILE A 277 18.69 5.39 20.27
C ILE A 277 18.20 6.54 19.40
N LEU A 278 17.16 6.31 18.60
CA LEU A 278 16.51 7.27 17.72
C LEU A 278 15.18 7.69 18.34
N ASN A 279 14.96 9.01 18.41
CA ASN A 279 13.76 9.60 18.98
C ASN A 279 12.65 9.73 17.92
N TYR A 280 12.03 8.59 17.56
CA TYR A 280 10.93 8.54 16.59
C TYR A 280 9.82 7.59 17.06
N ASP A 281 8.60 7.86 16.60
CA ASP A 281 7.40 7.08 16.89
C ASP A 281 6.91 6.40 15.60
N PRO A 282 7.19 5.09 15.39
CA PRO A 282 6.75 4.37 14.20
C PRO A 282 5.23 4.13 14.22
N VAL A 283 4.57 4.40 13.09
CA VAL A 283 3.15 4.08 12.87
C VAL A 283 3.02 3.32 11.55
N PHE A 284 2.41 2.14 11.58
CA PHE A 284 2.19 1.32 10.38
C PHE A 284 0.73 1.39 9.96
N LEU A 285 0.49 1.70 8.68
CA LEU A 285 -0.86 1.71 8.11
C LEU A 285 -1.26 0.32 7.64
N LYS A 286 -2.36 -0.22 8.16
CA LYS A 286 -2.95 -1.51 7.76
C LYS A 286 -3.25 -1.52 6.26
N HIS A 287 -3.80 -0.42 5.74
CA HIS A 287 -4.09 -0.27 4.32
C HIS A 287 -3.10 0.64 3.57
N GLY A 288 -1.88 0.84 4.12
CA GLY A 288 -0.88 1.75 3.56
C GLY A 288 -0.52 1.51 2.10
N ALA A 289 -0.48 0.25 1.66
CA ALA A 289 -0.25 -0.11 0.26
C ALA A 289 -1.26 0.49 -0.74
N PHE A 290 -2.40 0.98 -0.24
CA PHE A 290 -3.49 1.58 -1.00
C PHE A 290 -3.55 3.10 -0.84
N ALA A 291 -2.58 3.75 -0.19
CA ALA A 291 -2.61 5.19 0.07
C ALA A 291 -2.84 6.04 -1.21
N GLY A 292 -2.18 5.73 -2.32
CA GLY A 292 -2.41 6.44 -3.59
C GLY A 292 -3.85 6.30 -4.10
N ALA A 293 -4.37 5.08 -4.12
CA ALA A 293 -5.75 4.80 -4.54
C ALA A 293 -6.78 5.43 -3.57
N MET A 294 -6.48 5.43 -2.27
CA MET A 294 -7.25 6.12 -1.25
C MET A 294 -7.32 7.62 -1.49
N GLY A 295 -6.19 8.27 -1.78
CA GLY A 295 -6.19 9.71 -2.06
C GLY A 295 -6.96 10.08 -3.33
N CYS A 296 -7.05 9.16 -4.28
CA CYS A 296 -7.90 9.30 -5.46
C CYS A 296 -9.39 9.15 -5.17
N LEU A 297 -9.76 8.42 -4.12
CA LEU A 297 -11.15 8.20 -3.73
C LEU A 297 -11.78 9.44 -3.08
N LEU A 298 -10.97 10.24 -2.36
CA LEU A 298 -11.38 11.47 -1.66
C LEU A 298 -11.84 12.54 -2.66
#